data_AF-A0A7H9HUG1-F1
#
_entry.id   AF-A0A7H9HUG1-F1
#
_cell.length_a   1.000
_cell.length_b   1.000
_cell.length_c   1.000
_cell.angle_alpha   90.00
_cell.angle_beta   90.00
_cell.angle_gamma   90.00
#
_symmetry.space_group_name_H-M   'P 1'
#
loop_
_entity.id
_entity.type
_entity.pdbx_description
1 polymer ?
#
loop_
_entity_poly.entity_id
_entity_poly.type
_entity_poly.pdbx_seq_one_letter_code
_entity_poly.pdbx_strand_id
1 'polypeptide(L)'
;MSQQNGIATLLKAEKEAHEIVSKARKYRQDKLKKAKSDAASEIEAYKTQKDKELSEIESKNENGVGALEKEAESKVEGDLKEIEQIVSKKQKDVVKLLVEAVTKPVAEKHMNAN
;
A
#
# COMPACT_ATOMS: atom_id res chain seq x y z
N MET A 1 -46.08 -61.15 37.38
CA MET A 1 -44.89 -61.25 36.49
C MET A 1 -44.88 -60.26 35.33
N SER A 2 -46.02 -59.81 34.78
CA SER A 2 -46.05 -58.85 33.63
C SER A 2 -45.66 -57.39 34.00
N GLN A 3 -46.01 -56.93 35.21
CA GLN A 3 -45.84 -55.52 35.60
C GLN A 3 -44.37 -55.09 35.79
N GLN A 4 -43.49 -55.96 36.29
CA GLN A 4 -42.05 -55.68 36.43
C GLN A 4 -41.32 -55.61 35.09
N ASN A 5 -41.75 -56.39 34.08
CA ASN A 5 -41.13 -56.38 32.75
C ASN A 5 -41.45 -55.10 31.97
N GLY A 6 -42.66 -54.54 32.13
CA GLY A 6 -43.04 -53.27 31.50
C GLY A 6 -42.24 -52.07 32.04
N ILE A 7 -42.03 -52.02 33.34
CA ILE A 7 -41.24 -50.95 34.00
C ILE A 7 -39.78 -50.99 33.52
N ALA A 8 -39.18 -52.18 33.43
CA ALA A 8 -37.80 -52.32 32.95
C ALA A 8 -37.62 -51.84 31.50
N THR A 9 -38.61 -52.06 30.63
CA THR A 9 -38.59 -51.54 29.26
C THR A 9 -38.70 -50.02 29.22
N LEU A 10 -39.59 -49.42 30.04
CA LEU A 10 -39.72 -47.97 30.13
C LEU A 10 -38.45 -47.30 30.65
N LEU A 11 -37.80 -47.89 31.67
CA LEU A 11 -36.52 -47.38 32.20
C LEU A 11 -35.39 -47.45 31.16
N LYS A 12 -35.36 -48.49 30.31
CA LYS A 12 -34.41 -48.57 29.19
C LYS A 12 -34.68 -47.47 28.16
N ALA A 13 -35.93 -47.28 27.77
CA ALA A 13 -36.32 -46.23 26.83
C ALA A 13 -36.00 -44.82 27.37
N GLU A 14 -36.20 -44.58 28.67
CA GLU A 14 -35.83 -43.31 29.32
C GLU A 14 -34.32 -43.07 29.28
N LYS A 15 -33.52 -44.10 29.55
CA LYS A 15 -32.05 -44.01 29.47
C LYS A 15 -31.58 -43.72 28.04
N GLU A 16 -32.14 -44.40 27.04
CA GLU A 16 -31.83 -44.16 25.63
C GLU A 16 -32.22 -42.75 25.19
N ALA A 17 -33.41 -42.27 25.56
CA ALA A 17 -33.85 -40.92 25.29
C ALA A 17 -32.91 -39.87 25.94
N HIS A 18 -32.52 -40.09 27.20
CA HIS A 18 -31.57 -39.22 27.89
C HIS A 18 -30.20 -39.21 27.20
N GLU A 19 -29.70 -40.36 26.75
CA GLU A 19 -28.44 -40.45 25.99
C GLU A 19 -28.52 -39.70 24.66
N ILE A 20 -29.62 -39.81 23.93
CA ILE A 20 -29.83 -39.09 22.66
C ILE A 20 -29.79 -37.58 22.90
N VAL A 21 -30.50 -37.09 23.92
CA VAL A 21 -30.51 -35.65 24.25
C VAL A 21 -29.12 -35.18 24.70
N SER A 22 -28.42 -35.97 25.50
CA SER A 22 -27.05 -35.65 25.96
C SER A 22 -26.07 -35.56 24.78
N LYS A 23 -26.11 -36.53 23.85
CA LYS A 23 -25.31 -36.51 22.61
C LYS A 23 -25.62 -35.28 21.76
N ALA A 24 -26.91 -34.91 21.61
CA ALA A 24 -27.30 -33.72 20.87
C ALA A 24 -26.79 -32.42 21.52
N ARG A 25 -26.86 -32.30 22.85
CA ARG A 25 -26.32 -31.15 23.59
C ARG A 25 -24.80 -31.03 23.44
N LYS A 26 -24.08 -32.14 23.55
CA LYS A 26 -22.63 -32.20 23.35
C LYS A 26 -22.25 -31.79 21.93
N TYR A 27 -22.93 -32.36 20.93
CA TYR A 27 -22.72 -31.99 19.52
C TYR A 27 -22.96 -30.49 19.28
N ARG A 28 -24.01 -29.91 19.86
CA ARG A 28 -24.27 -28.47 19.78
C ARG A 28 -23.11 -27.67 20.39
N GLN A 29 -22.63 -28.06 21.57
CA GLN A 29 -21.52 -27.37 22.23
C GLN A 29 -20.23 -27.45 21.41
N ASP A 30 -19.92 -28.62 20.87
CA ASP A 30 -18.74 -28.84 20.03
C ASP A 30 -18.82 -28.04 18.72
N LYS A 31 -20.00 -27.97 18.10
CA LYS A 31 -20.23 -27.15 16.90
C LYS A 31 -20.05 -25.66 17.18
N LEU A 32 -20.49 -25.17 18.33
CA LEU A 32 -20.25 -23.77 18.75
C LEU A 32 -18.78 -23.48 19.00
N LYS A 33 -18.05 -24.40 19.63
CA LYS A 33 -16.60 -24.26 19.83
C LYS A 33 -15.86 -24.27 18.49
N LYS A 34 -16.21 -25.20 17.61
CA LYS A 34 -15.62 -25.31 16.28
C LYS A 34 -15.86 -24.03 15.47
N ALA A 35 -17.07 -23.49 15.45
CA ALA A 35 -17.37 -22.24 14.75
C ALA A 35 -16.49 -21.06 15.23
N LYS A 36 -16.22 -20.97 16.54
CA LYS A 36 -15.31 -19.94 17.08
C LYS A 36 -13.85 -20.17 16.66
N SER A 37 -13.40 -21.42 16.67
CA SER A 37 -12.03 -21.79 16.26
C SER A 37 -11.82 -21.53 14.77
N ASP A 38 -12.78 -21.92 13.93
CA ASP A 38 -12.73 -21.74 12.49
C ASP A 38 -12.71 -20.25 12.14
N ALA A 39 -13.56 -19.43 12.79
CA ALA A 39 -13.56 -17.98 12.61
C ALA A 39 -12.24 -17.33 13.06
N ALA A 40 -11.64 -17.77 14.18
CA ALA A 40 -10.34 -17.26 14.62
C ALA A 40 -9.23 -17.60 13.60
N SER A 41 -9.24 -18.83 13.07
CA SER A 41 -8.28 -19.26 12.05
C SER A 41 -8.44 -18.47 10.74
N GLU A 42 -9.67 -18.17 10.33
CA GLU A 42 -9.94 -17.36 9.14
C GLU A 42 -9.48 -15.91 9.32
N ILE A 43 -9.68 -15.33 10.50
CA ILE A 43 -9.18 -13.98 10.85
C ILE A 43 -7.64 -13.95 10.80
N GLU A 44 -6.97 -14.96 11.36
CA GLU A 44 -5.51 -15.06 11.31
C GLU A 44 -5.00 -15.22 9.88
N ALA A 45 -5.64 -16.06 9.07
CA ALA A 45 -5.31 -16.21 7.66
C ALA A 45 -5.46 -14.88 6.91
N TYR A 46 -6.58 -14.18 7.10
CA TYR A 46 -6.81 -12.89 6.46
C TYR A 46 -5.80 -11.82 6.92
N LYS A 47 -5.47 -11.79 8.21
CA LYS A 47 -4.45 -10.89 8.75
C LYS A 47 -3.09 -11.16 8.10
N THR A 48 -2.65 -12.42 8.04
CA THR A 48 -1.37 -12.77 7.43
C THR A 48 -1.33 -12.45 5.93
N GLN A 49 -2.45 -12.58 5.22
CA GLN A 49 -2.56 -12.14 3.83
C GLN A 49 -2.39 -10.63 3.71
N LYS A 50 -3.06 -9.85 4.56
CA LYS A 50 -2.96 -8.38 4.54
C LYS A 50 -1.58 -7.88 4.95
N ASP A 51 -0.95 -8.52 5.92
CA ASP A 51 0.43 -8.19 6.31
C ASP A 51 1.41 -8.47 5.16
N LYS A 52 1.21 -9.54 4.38
CA LYS A 52 1.99 -9.82 3.17
C LYS A 52 1.76 -8.76 2.07
N GLU A 53 0.50 -8.42 1.79
CA GLU A 53 0.16 -7.38 0.82
C GLU A 53 0.79 -6.02 1.21
N LEU A 54 0.75 -5.68 2.51
CA LEU A 54 1.38 -4.48 3.04
C LEU A 54 2.90 -4.51 2.83
N SER A 55 3.56 -5.61 3.21
CA SER A 55 5.01 -5.77 3.06
C SER A 55 5.45 -5.70 1.59
N GLU A 56 4.67 -6.23 0.66
CA GLU A 56 4.93 -6.11 -0.78
C GLU A 56 4.80 -4.67 -1.27
N ILE A 57 3.81 -3.92 -0.79
CA ILE A 57 3.62 -2.50 -1.12
C ILE A 57 4.76 -1.67 -0.54
N GLU A 58 5.15 -1.90 0.72
CA GLU A 58 6.29 -1.24 1.35
C GLU A 58 7.57 -1.50 0.56
N SER A 59 7.86 -2.77 0.23
CA SER A 59 9.02 -3.14 -0.58
C SER A 59 9.01 -2.47 -1.96
N LYS A 60 7.84 -2.37 -2.61
CA LYS A 60 7.71 -1.69 -3.91
C LYS A 60 7.88 -0.17 -3.77
N ASN A 61 7.36 0.44 -2.72
CA ASN A 61 7.47 1.87 -2.47
C ASN A 61 8.89 2.28 -2.09
N GLU A 62 9.59 1.49 -1.27
CA GLU A 62 11.01 1.69 -0.95
C GLU A 62 11.86 1.67 -2.23
N ASN A 63 11.60 0.72 -3.13
CA ASN A 63 12.25 0.68 -4.45
C ASN A 63 11.80 1.83 -5.38
N GLY A 64 10.60 2.36 -5.18
CA GLY A 64 10.04 3.46 -5.96
C GLY A 64 10.76 4.79 -5.72
N VAL A 65 11.18 5.09 -4.49
CA VAL A 65 11.88 6.35 -4.17
C VAL A 65 13.22 6.42 -4.90
N GLY A 66 14.03 5.37 -4.84
CA GLY A 66 15.34 5.36 -5.53
C GLY A 66 15.22 5.37 -7.05
N ALA A 67 14.14 4.81 -7.62
CA ALA A 67 13.87 4.89 -9.06
C ALA A 67 13.47 6.32 -9.48
N LEU A 68 12.62 6.98 -8.69
CA LEU A 68 12.21 8.37 -8.91
C LEU A 68 13.40 9.34 -8.78
N GLU A 69 14.27 9.14 -7.79
CA GLU A 69 15.50 9.93 -7.63
C GLU A 69 16.41 9.79 -8.85
N LYS A 70 16.69 8.56 -9.31
CA LYS A 70 17.51 8.33 -10.50
C LYS A 70 16.90 8.93 -11.77
N GLU A 71 15.58 8.86 -11.93
CA GLU A 71 14.92 9.46 -13.08
C GLU A 71 15.01 10.99 -13.03
N ALA A 72 14.84 11.59 -11.85
CA ALA A 72 14.99 13.02 -11.64
C ALA A 72 16.44 13.48 -11.90
N GLU A 73 17.44 12.77 -11.36
CA GLU A 73 18.86 13.03 -11.61
C GLU A 73 19.19 12.96 -13.11
N SER A 74 18.72 11.92 -13.80
CA SER A 74 18.97 11.77 -15.24
C SER A 74 18.34 12.89 -16.07
N LYS A 75 17.16 13.39 -15.68
CA LYS A 75 16.53 14.55 -16.34
C LYS A 75 17.32 15.83 -16.08
N VAL A 76 17.69 16.09 -14.84
CA VAL A 76 18.49 17.28 -14.47
C VAL A 76 19.85 17.28 -15.15
N GLU A 77 20.53 16.13 -15.26
CA GLU A 77 21.78 16.01 -16.03
C GLU A 77 21.58 16.30 -17.52
N GLY A 78 20.46 15.87 -18.10
CA GLY A 78 20.09 16.19 -19.48
C GLY A 78 19.90 17.70 -19.68
N ASP A 79 19.10 18.32 -18.81
CA ASP A 79 18.81 19.75 -18.83
C ASP A 79 20.08 20.58 -18.64
N LEU A 80 20.98 20.18 -17.72
CA LEU A 80 22.26 20.84 -17.51
C LEU A 80 23.14 20.80 -18.76
N LYS A 81 23.24 19.65 -19.42
CA LYS A 81 23.98 19.53 -20.69
C LYS A 81 23.38 20.40 -21.79
N GLU A 82 22.06 20.49 -21.86
CA GLU A 82 21.39 21.36 -22.82
C GLU A 82 21.66 22.84 -22.54
N ILE A 83 21.58 23.26 -21.27
CA ILE A 83 21.90 24.63 -20.83
C ILE A 83 23.36 24.97 -21.18
N GLU A 84 24.31 24.10 -20.87
CA GLU A 84 25.73 24.31 -21.19
C GLU A 84 25.96 24.48 -22.70
N GLN A 85 25.28 23.68 -23.52
CA GLN A 85 25.34 23.82 -24.98
C GLN A 85 24.75 25.14 -25.47
N ILE A 86 23.62 25.58 -24.91
CA ILE A 86 22.99 26.86 -25.27
C ILE A 86 23.91 28.02 -24.88
N VAL A 87 24.49 27.97 -23.68
CA VAL A 87 25.44 28.98 -23.19
C VAL A 87 26.65 29.03 -24.12
N SER A 88 27.29 27.89 -24.40
CA SER A 88 28.47 27.83 -25.29
C SER A 88 28.19 28.42 -26.68
N LYS A 89 27.01 28.14 -27.25
CA LYS A 89 26.59 28.67 -28.55
C LYS A 89 26.38 30.19 -28.52
N LYS A 90 25.69 30.72 -27.50
CA LYS A 90 25.29 32.14 -27.44
C LYS A 90 26.27 33.06 -26.71
N GLN A 91 27.24 32.51 -25.97
CA GLN A 91 28.17 33.27 -25.13
C GLN A 91 28.92 34.34 -25.93
N LYS A 92 29.45 33.99 -27.10
CA LYS A 92 30.22 34.92 -27.93
C LYS A 92 29.36 36.09 -28.43
N ASP A 93 28.12 35.81 -28.81
CA ASP A 93 27.19 36.82 -29.30
C ASP A 93 26.77 37.79 -28.19
N VAL A 94 26.48 37.26 -27.00
CA VAL A 94 26.13 38.08 -25.82
C VAL A 94 27.30 38.95 -25.38
N VAL A 95 28.52 38.39 -25.32
CA VAL A 95 29.72 39.15 -24.96
C VAL A 95 29.96 40.27 -25.97
N LYS A 96 29.84 39.99 -27.27
CA LYS A 96 29.98 40.99 -28.31
C LYS A 96 28.95 42.11 -28.18
N LEU A 97 27.68 41.76 -27.95
CA LEU A 97 26.60 42.74 -27.75
C LEU A 97 26.86 43.65 -26.54
N LEU A 98 27.28 43.08 -25.40
CA LEU A 98 27.59 43.84 -24.19
C LEU A 98 28.80 44.77 -24.39
N VAL A 99 29.87 44.29 -25.03
CA VAL A 99 31.06 45.10 -25.33
C VAL A 99 30.71 46.24 -26.30
N GLU A 100 29.94 45.97 -27.35
CA GLU A 100 29.50 47.00 -28.29
C GLU A 100 28.61 48.06 -27.61
N ALA A 101 27.69 47.65 -26.74
CA ALA A 101 26.82 48.57 -26.01
C ALA A 101 27.61 49.51 -25.06
N VAL A 102 28.69 49.01 -24.45
CA VAL A 102 29.53 49.80 -23.54
C VAL A 102 30.51 50.70 -24.29
N THR A 103 31.01 50.27 -25.46
CA THR A 103 32.06 50.98 -26.21
C THR A 103 31.53 51.97 -27.25
N LYS A 104 30.25 51.89 -27.63
CA LYS A 104 29.60 52.83 -28.56
C LYS A 104 28.77 53.85 -27.76
N PRO A 105 29.28 55.07 -27.51
CA PRO A 105 28.48 56.11 -26.87
C PRO A 105 27.35 56.54 -27.79
N VAL A 106 26.11 56.36 -27.33
CA VAL A 106 24.92 56.94 -27.96
C VAL A 106 24.73 58.33 -27.35
N ALA A 107 25.21 59.35 -28.06
CA ALA A 107 25.02 60.74 -27.67
C ALA A 107 23.62 61.20 -28.11
N GLU A 108 22.64 61.00 -27.23
CA GLU A 108 21.31 61.59 -27.40
C GLU A 108 21.21 62.88 -26.59
N LYS A 109 20.76 63.95 -27.26
CA LYS A 109 20.46 65.21 -26.59
C LYS A 109 19.28 64.96 -25.65
N HIS A 110 19.45 65.26 -24.36
CA HIS A 110 18.36 65.11 -23.38
C HIS A 110 17.11 65.83 -23.89
N MET A 111 15.92 65.24 -23.69
CA MET A 111 14.66 65.68 -24.31
C MET A 111 14.30 67.16 -24.02
N ASN A 112 14.88 67.72 -22.96
CA ASN A 112 14.68 69.12 -22.53
C ASN A 112 15.86 70.06 -22.85
N ALA A 113 16.88 69.59 -23.56
CA ALA A 113 18.02 70.41 -23.94
C ALA A 113 17.73 71.14 -25.26
N ASN A 114 17.27 72.39 -25.16
CA ASN A 114 17.25 73.35 -26.28
C ASN A 114 18.67 73.63 -26.81
#